data_AF-A0A9W9B7Z4-F1
#
_entry.id   AF-A0A9W9B7Z4-F1
#
_cell.length_a   1.000
_cell.length_b   1.000
_cell.length_c   1.000
_cell.angle_alpha   90.00
_cell.angle_beta   90.00
_cell.angle_gamma   90.00
#
_symmetry.space_group_name_H-M   'P 1'
#
loop_
_entity.id
_entity.type
_entity.pdbx_description
1 polymer ?
#
loop_
_entity_poly.entity_id
_entity_poly.type
_entity_poly.pdbx_seq_one_letter_code
_entity_poly.pdbx_strand_id
1 'polypeptide(L)'
;MRGFAFALQVNDLLRTAGHSIDDLVGPLADRLQGGESVGVEDYLQRLSQLLGGDETRADTLVTEMKEGGLLVPGVHGLERLPWQVRLVQRKLEKFELGFDETSLLQGPRIVKGLIQGSRAQLAGIRDWDRIELECGSTHLTVRSQFSATLKLKVIREGSAPFVVEFWPRSQDQVEGYQYEVVENEEL
;
A
#
# COMPACT_ATOMS: atom_id res chain seq x y z
N MET A 1 2.75 4.01 -4.79
CA MET A 1 2.36 4.16 -3.37
C MET A 1 3.47 4.72 -2.46
N ARG A 2 4.76 4.38 -2.63
CA ARG A 2 5.86 4.91 -1.78
C ARG A 2 5.92 6.44 -1.71
N GLY A 3 5.79 7.13 -2.85
CA GLY A 3 5.82 8.61 -2.87
C GLY A 3 4.71 9.27 -2.03
N PHE A 4 3.53 8.65 -1.93
CA PHE A 4 2.46 9.16 -1.07
C PHE A 4 2.78 8.95 0.42
N ALA A 5 3.25 7.76 0.81
CA ALA A 5 3.67 7.50 2.18
C ALA A 5 4.83 8.42 2.60
N PHE A 6 5.78 8.66 1.70
CA PHE A 6 6.87 9.62 1.90
C PHE A 6 6.34 11.04 2.12
N ALA A 7 5.41 11.51 1.28
CA ALA A 7 4.80 12.84 1.44
C ALA A 7 4.09 13.00 2.79
N LEU A 8 3.44 11.95 3.30
CA LEU A 8 2.82 11.97 4.63
C LEU A 8 3.87 12.06 5.76
N GLN A 9 4.96 11.31 5.64
CA GLN A 9 6.07 11.38 6.60
C GLN A 9 6.74 12.75 6.59
N VAL A 10 7.01 13.32 5.41
CA VAL A 10 7.56 14.67 5.28
C VAL A 10 6.60 15.72 5.85
N ASN A 11 5.30 15.61 5.56
CA ASN A 11 4.31 16.56 6.07
C ASN A 11 4.19 16.52 7.61
N ASP A 12 4.30 15.34 8.22
CA ASP A 12 4.34 15.19 9.68
C ASP A 12 5.54 15.92 10.30
N LEU A 13 6.72 15.76 9.70
CA LEU A 13 7.94 16.43 10.15
C LEU A 13 7.86 17.94 9.99
N LEU A 14 7.38 18.41 8.83
CA LEU A 14 7.17 19.83 8.58
C LEU A 14 6.18 20.43 9.57
N ARG A 15 5.11 19.71 9.90
CA ARG A 15 4.12 20.18 10.89
C ARG A 15 4.71 20.34 12.27
N THR A 16 5.58 19.41 12.67
CA THR A 16 6.33 19.53 13.93
C THR A 16 7.22 20.79 13.94
N ALA A 17 7.69 21.22 12.76
CA ALA A 17 8.45 22.46 12.57
C ALA A 17 7.56 23.71 12.29
N GLY A 18 6.23 23.60 12.31
CA GLY A 18 5.30 24.71 12.06
C GLY A 18 4.99 24.99 10.58
N HIS A 19 5.36 24.08 9.68
CA HIS A 19 5.18 24.18 8.23
C HIS A 19 4.24 23.10 7.68
N SER A 20 3.84 23.21 6.41
CA SER A 20 3.14 22.15 5.68
C SER A 20 3.90 21.71 4.43
N ILE A 21 3.48 20.60 3.84
CA ILE A 21 3.99 20.15 2.54
C ILE A 21 3.83 21.21 1.44
N ASP A 22 2.82 22.09 1.53
CA ASP A 22 2.59 23.17 0.56
C ASP A 22 3.71 24.23 0.64
N ASP A 23 4.22 24.51 1.84
CA ASP A 23 5.37 25.40 2.02
C ASP A 23 6.65 24.85 1.37
N LEU A 24 6.72 23.54 1.17
CA LEU A 24 7.82 22.86 0.48
C LEU A 24 7.59 22.82 -1.03
N VAL A 25 6.44 22.34 -1.49
CA VAL A 25 6.21 22.05 -2.91
C VAL A 25 5.67 23.24 -3.70
N GLY A 26 4.94 24.16 -3.08
CA GLY A 26 4.33 25.31 -3.75
C GLY A 26 5.38 26.18 -4.47
N PRO A 27 6.42 26.66 -3.77
CA PRO A 27 7.46 27.47 -4.40
C PRO A 27 8.27 26.74 -5.47
N LEU A 28 8.41 25.41 -5.35
CA LEU A 28 9.05 24.57 -6.37
C LEU A 28 8.14 24.43 -7.61
N ALA A 29 6.83 24.28 -7.40
CA ALA A 29 5.85 24.25 -8.48
C ALA A 29 5.77 25.59 -9.22
N ASP A 30 5.81 26.71 -8.51
CA ASP A 30 5.82 28.06 -9.11
C ASP A 30 7.03 28.26 -10.03
N ARG A 31 8.23 27.84 -9.59
CA ARG A 31 9.46 27.87 -10.40
C ARG A 31 9.33 27.01 -11.65
N LEU A 32 8.81 25.79 -11.50
CA LEU A 32 8.59 24.88 -12.63
C LEU A 32 7.57 25.46 -13.64
N GLN A 33 6.49 26.09 -13.16
CA GLN A 33 5.52 26.78 -14.01
C GLN A 33 6.12 28.02 -14.70
N GLY A 34 7.08 28.68 -14.06
CA GLY A 34 7.88 29.77 -14.64
C GLY A 34 8.89 29.32 -15.71
N GLY A 35 9.01 28.01 -15.97
CA GLY A 35 9.93 27.44 -16.95
C GLY A 35 11.33 27.14 -16.41
N GLU A 36 11.53 27.24 -15.10
CA GLU A 36 12.79 26.81 -14.46
C GLU A 36 12.85 25.28 -14.36
N SER A 37 14.07 24.75 -14.37
CA SER A 37 14.32 23.35 -13.99
C SER A 37 14.34 23.24 -12.47
N VAL A 38 13.62 22.26 -11.93
CA VAL A 38 13.59 21.96 -10.48
C VAL A 38 14.00 20.50 -10.28
N GLY A 39 15.03 20.29 -9.46
CA GLY A 39 15.60 18.98 -9.18
C GLY A 39 15.44 18.53 -7.72
N VAL A 40 16.04 17.37 -7.44
CA VAL A 40 16.09 16.80 -6.07
C VAL A 40 16.90 17.69 -5.13
N GLU A 41 17.94 18.36 -5.62
CA GLU A 41 18.77 19.27 -4.85
C GLU A 41 17.97 20.49 -4.38
N ASP A 42 17.15 21.09 -5.25
CA ASP A 42 16.24 22.18 -4.88
C ASP A 42 15.24 21.74 -3.79
N TYR A 43 14.73 20.52 -3.91
CA TYR A 43 13.82 19.94 -2.93
C TYR A 43 14.50 19.74 -1.57
N LEU A 44 15.69 19.14 -1.55
CA LEU A 44 16.47 18.91 -0.32
C LEU A 44 16.87 20.21 0.36
N GLN A 45 17.33 21.19 -0.42
CA GLN A 45 17.69 22.51 0.10
C GLN A 45 16.48 23.18 0.76
N ARG A 46 15.32 23.15 0.11
CA ARG A 46 14.10 23.75 0.66
C ARG A 46 13.60 22.99 1.89
N LEU A 47 13.62 21.66 1.86
CA LEU A 47 13.23 20.83 3.00
C LEU A 47 14.13 21.12 4.20
N SER A 48 15.45 21.18 4.02
CA SER A 48 16.41 21.55 5.06
C SER A 48 16.08 22.92 5.67
N GLN A 49 15.81 23.94 4.85
CA GLN A 49 15.43 25.27 5.33
C GLN A 49 14.18 25.24 6.22
N LEU A 50 13.15 24.51 5.82
CA LEU A 50 11.91 24.37 6.61
C LEU A 50 12.10 23.53 7.88
N LEU A 51 13.12 22.69 7.93
CA LEU A 51 13.51 21.93 9.12
C LEU A 51 14.56 22.66 9.98
N GLY A 52 14.75 23.97 9.79
CA GLY A 52 15.68 24.78 10.59
C GLY A 52 17.14 24.67 10.16
N GLY A 53 17.41 24.29 8.90
CA GLY A 53 18.75 24.13 8.34
C GLY A 53 19.37 22.74 8.56
N ASP A 54 18.57 21.74 8.93
CA ASP A 54 19.04 20.37 9.16
C ASP A 54 19.15 19.59 7.83
N GLU A 55 20.27 19.77 7.14
CA GLU A 55 20.56 19.11 5.87
C GLU A 55 20.67 17.58 6.02
N THR A 56 21.26 17.11 7.11
CA THR A 56 21.46 15.67 7.36
C THR A 56 20.12 14.96 7.47
N ARG A 57 19.15 15.55 8.17
CA ARG A 57 17.81 14.98 8.29
C ARG A 57 17.07 14.97 6.96
N ALA A 58 17.15 16.05 6.17
CA ALA A 58 16.52 16.12 4.86
C ALA A 58 17.08 15.04 3.90
N ASP A 59 18.41 14.87 3.88
CA ASP A 59 19.06 13.87 3.04
C ASP A 59 18.72 12.43 3.48
N THR A 60 18.77 12.16 4.79
CA THR A 60 18.45 10.85 5.36
C THR A 60 17.05 10.38 4.93
N LEU A 61 16.05 11.26 5.01
CA LEU A 61 14.66 10.93 4.62
C LEU A 61 14.56 10.53 3.15
N VAL A 62 15.19 11.28 2.25
CA VAL A 62 15.17 11.00 0.82
C VAL A 62 15.95 9.73 0.50
N THR A 63 17.08 9.50 1.17
CA THR A 63 17.91 8.31 1.01
C THR A 63 17.16 7.05 1.47
N GLU A 64 16.56 7.03 2.66
CA GLU A 64 15.75 5.92 3.14
C GLU A 64 14.58 5.59 2.18
N MET A 65 13.94 6.64 1.63
CA MET A 65 12.90 6.48 0.63
C MET A 65 13.43 5.81 -0.66
N LYS A 66 14.61 6.22 -1.13
CA LYS A 66 15.26 5.67 -2.33
C LYS A 66 15.72 4.23 -2.13
N GLU A 67 16.26 3.90 -0.97
CA GLU A 67 16.81 2.58 -0.65
C GLU A 67 15.76 1.49 -0.41
N GLY A 68 14.47 1.84 -0.47
CA GLY A 68 13.40 0.87 -0.31
C GLY A 68 13.03 0.60 1.15
N GLY A 69 13.52 1.41 2.10
CA GLY A 69 13.19 1.32 3.52
C GLY A 69 11.68 1.39 3.78
N LEU A 70 11.26 0.90 4.95
CA LEU A 70 9.88 1.00 5.41
C LEU A 70 9.55 2.46 5.69
N LEU A 71 8.57 3.01 4.96
CA LEU A 71 8.07 4.36 5.18
C LEU A 71 6.82 4.29 6.02
N VAL A 72 6.92 4.68 7.29
CA VAL A 72 5.80 4.79 8.20
C VAL A 72 5.24 6.22 8.10
N PRO A 73 3.95 6.40 7.74
CA PRO A 73 3.34 7.72 7.78
C PRO A 73 3.43 8.29 9.20
N GLY A 74 3.74 9.58 9.35
CA GLY A 74 3.81 10.19 10.68
C GLY A 74 2.42 10.50 11.26
N VAL A 75 2.30 10.53 12.58
CA VAL A 75 1.00 10.66 13.29
C VAL A 75 0.23 11.93 12.90
N HIS A 76 0.95 13.03 12.69
CA HIS A 76 0.44 14.36 12.38
C HIS A 76 0.25 14.60 10.87
N GLY A 77 0.61 13.62 10.01
CA GLY A 77 0.63 13.76 8.55
C GLY A 77 -0.73 14.12 7.94
N LEU A 78 -1.83 13.84 8.64
CA LEU A 78 -3.21 14.08 8.18
C LEU A 78 -4.05 14.97 9.12
N GLU A 79 -3.48 15.65 10.09
CA GLU A 79 -4.23 16.34 11.17
C GLU A 79 -5.11 17.53 10.77
N ARG A 80 -5.00 18.07 9.54
CA ARG A 80 -5.93 19.13 9.05
C ARG A 80 -7.02 18.59 8.12
N LEU A 81 -7.23 17.28 8.08
CA LEU A 81 -8.41 16.75 7.42
C LEU A 81 -9.67 17.11 8.23
N PRO A 82 -10.85 17.23 7.60
CA PRO A 82 -12.10 17.57 8.29
C PRO A 82 -12.55 16.50 9.30
N TRP A 83 -11.90 15.34 9.31
CA TRP A 83 -12.12 14.24 10.23
C TRP A 83 -10.87 14.00 11.08
N GLN A 84 -11.05 13.77 12.38
CA GLN A 84 -9.98 13.33 13.25
C GLN A 84 -9.56 11.92 12.86
N VAL A 85 -8.25 11.73 12.68
CA VAL A 85 -7.67 10.43 12.36
C VAL A 85 -6.53 10.12 13.32
N ARG A 86 -6.36 8.83 13.62
CA ARG A 86 -5.21 8.35 14.38
C ARG A 86 -4.46 7.29 13.56
N LEU A 87 -3.14 7.32 13.62
CA LEU A 87 -2.33 6.26 13.06
C LEU A 87 -2.36 5.05 14.01
N VAL A 88 -2.71 3.87 13.47
CA VAL A 88 -2.77 2.62 14.21
C VAL A 88 -1.86 1.60 13.55
N GLN A 89 -1.00 1.00 14.36
CA GLN A 89 -0.18 -0.14 13.99
C GLN A 89 -0.93 -1.43 14.35
N ARG A 90 -1.01 -2.38 13.41
CA ARG A 90 -1.63 -3.69 13.61
C ARG A 90 -0.79 -4.79 12.99
N LYS A 91 -0.89 -6.00 13.55
CA LYS A 91 -0.43 -7.22 12.87
C LYS A 91 -1.53 -7.65 11.91
N LEU A 92 -1.21 -7.66 10.62
CA LEU A 92 -2.12 -8.02 9.54
C LEU A 92 -1.55 -9.19 8.77
N GLU A 93 -2.41 -10.10 8.35
CA GLU A 93 -2.00 -11.13 7.40
C GLU A 93 -1.75 -10.49 6.03
N LYS A 94 -0.60 -10.75 5.41
CA LYS A 94 -0.28 -10.16 4.10
C LYS A 94 -1.17 -10.76 3.03
N PHE A 95 -1.37 -10.00 1.95
CA PHE A 95 -1.99 -10.54 0.75
C PHE A 95 -1.19 -11.75 0.25
N GLU A 96 -1.85 -12.89 0.10
CA GLU A 96 -1.27 -14.10 -0.44
C GLU A 96 -2.36 -14.91 -1.10
N LEU A 97 -2.20 -15.15 -2.40
CA LEU A 97 -3.17 -15.92 -3.17
C LEU A 97 -3.12 -17.42 -2.84
N GLY A 98 -1.98 -17.89 -2.33
CA GLY A 98 -1.72 -19.31 -2.07
C GLY A 98 -1.16 -20.07 -3.28
N PHE A 99 -0.94 -19.40 -4.41
CA PHE A 99 -0.25 -19.90 -5.61
C PHE A 99 0.33 -18.70 -6.39
N ASP A 100 1.03 -18.96 -7.50
CA ASP A 100 1.64 -17.93 -8.33
C ASP A 100 0.59 -16.92 -8.84
N GLU A 101 0.75 -15.65 -8.48
CA GLU A 101 -0.17 -14.58 -8.85
C GLU A 101 -0.30 -14.42 -10.38
N THR A 102 0.76 -14.75 -11.13
CA THR A 102 0.75 -14.68 -12.60
C THR A 102 -0.31 -15.61 -13.22
N SER A 103 -0.69 -16.69 -12.52
CA SER A 103 -1.79 -17.59 -12.90
C SER A 103 -3.15 -16.89 -13.03
N LEU A 104 -3.36 -15.75 -12.37
CA LEU A 104 -4.58 -14.94 -12.50
C LEU A 104 -4.44 -13.77 -13.46
N LEU A 105 -3.22 -13.23 -13.61
CA LEU A 105 -2.95 -12.02 -14.38
C LEU A 105 -2.80 -12.29 -15.88
N GLN A 106 -2.32 -13.46 -16.26
CA GLN A 106 -2.00 -13.80 -17.65
C GLN A 106 -2.78 -15.03 -18.13
N GLY A 107 -3.09 -15.07 -19.42
CA GLY A 107 -3.65 -16.25 -20.09
C GLY A 107 -2.52 -17.18 -20.57
N PRO A 108 -2.68 -18.51 -20.49
CA PRO A 108 -3.80 -19.26 -19.91
C PRO A 108 -3.76 -19.27 -18.38
N ARG A 109 -4.93 -19.11 -17.74
CA ARG A 109 -5.09 -19.08 -16.28
C ARG A 109 -5.03 -20.47 -15.69
N ILE A 110 -3.81 -20.92 -15.41
CA ILE A 110 -3.51 -22.25 -14.86
C ILE A 110 -2.77 -22.06 -13.56
N VAL A 111 -3.26 -22.67 -12.48
CA VAL A 111 -2.63 -22.64 -11.16
C VAL A 111 -1.24 -23.27 -11.23
N LYS A 112 -0.24 -22.56 -10.72
CA LYS A 112 1.14 -23.03 -10.58
C LYS A 112 1.70 -22.61 -9.24
N GLY A 113 2.61 -23.40 -8.70
CA GLY A 113 3.33 -23.06 -7.48
C GLY A 113 2.38 -22.96 -6.27
N LEU A 114 1.43 -23.89 -6.16
CA LEU A 114 0.54 -23.96 -5.01
C LEU A 114 1.35 -24.08 -3.71
N ILE A 115 1.12 -23.12 -2.80
CA ILE A 115 1.77 -23.05 -1.50
C ILE A 115 1.08 -24.05 -0.57
N GLN A 116 1.86 -24.94 0.04
CA GLN A 116 1.38 -25.90 1.02
C GLN A 116 0.86 -25.19 2.28
N GLY A 117 -0.30 -25.62 2.79
CA GLY A 117 -0.97 -25.02 3.94
C GLY A 117 -1.70 -23.71 3.65
N SER A 118 -1.62 -23.20 2.40
CA SER A 118 -2.31 -21.98 2.01
C SER A 118 -3.83 -22.14 2.02
N ARG A 119 -4.53 -21.02 2.18
CA ARG A 119 -6.00 -21.01 2.14
C ARG A 119 -6.56 -21.46 0.79
N ALA A 120 -5.84 -21.24 -0.30
CA ALA A 120 -6.16 -21.80 -1.61
C ALA A 120 -6.11 -23.34 -1.62
N GLN A 121 -5.04 -23.94 -1.06
CA GLN A 121 -4.94 -25.39 -0.95
C GLN A 121 -6.07 -25.95 -0.08
N LEU A 122 -6.35 -25.32 1.07
CA LEU A 122 -7.42 -25.73 1.99
C LEU A 122 -8.82 -25.61 1.35
N ALA A 123 -9.01 -24.64 0.45
CA ALA A 123 -10.23 -24.50 -0.35
C ALA A 123 -10.35 -25.52 -1.51
N GLY A 124 -9.34 -26.38 -1.69
CA GLY A 124 -9.36 -27.48 -2.65
C GLY A 124 -8.73 -27.17 -4.01
N ILE A 125 -8.04 -26.03 -4.16
CA ILE A 125 -7.24 -25.71 -5.35
C ILE A 125 -6.03 -26.66 -5.44
N ARG A 126 -5.68 -27.06 -6.66
CA ARG A 126 -4.51 -27.88 -6.98
C ARG A 126 -3.71 -27.24 -8.10
N ASP A 127 -2.41 -27.54 -8.14
CA ASP A 127 -1.61 -27.21 -9.32
C ASP A 127 -2.24 -27.82 -10.58
N TRP A 128 -2.12 -27.10 -11.69
CA TRP A 128 -2.68 -27.41 -13.01
C TRP A 128 -4.19 -27.26 -13.15
N ASP A 129 -4.89 -26.81 -12.09
CA ASP A 129 -6.28 -26.37 -12.22
C ASP A 129 -6.38 -25.20 -13.20
N ARG A 130 -7.32 -25.28 -14.15
CA ARG A 130 -7.70 -24.14 -14.98
C ARG A 130 -8.72 -23.31 -14.24
N ILE A 131 -8.50 -22.01 -14.13
CA ILE A 131 -9.37 -21.11 -13.35
C ILE A 131 -9.98 -20.01 -14.21
N GLU A 132 -11.27 -19.75 -13.97
CA GLU A 132 -12.02 -18.63 -14.51
C GLU A 132 -12.41 -17.73 -13.32
N LEU A 133 -12.29 -16.41 -13.51
CA LEU A 133 -12.74 -15.46 -12.48
C LEU A 133 -14.28 -15.43 -12.54
N GLU A 134 -14.93 -15.66 -11.40
CA GLU A 134 -16.36 -15.44 -11.24
C GLU A 134 -16.67 -13.93 -11.20
N CYS A 135 -17.86 -13.53 -11.66
CA CYS A 135 -18.31 -12.14 -11.57
C CYS A 135 -18.35 -11.68 -10.10
N GLY A 136 -17.80 -10.50 -9.80
CA GLY A 136 -17.93 -9.83 -8.50
C GLY A 136 -16.69 -9.83 -7.61
N SER A 137 -15.76 -10.79 -7.76
CA SER A 137 -14.52 -10.83 -6.96
C SER A 137 -13.29 -10.87 -7.88
N THR A 138 -12.79 -9.69 -8.25
CA THR A 138 -11.56 -9.59 -9.04
C THR A 138 -10.32 -9.69 -8.15
N HIS A 139 -9.20 -10.08 -8.74
CA HIS A 139 -7.88 -10.03 -8.09
C HIS A 139 -7.58 -8.63 -7.50
N LEU A 140 -7.99 -7.54 -8.17
CA LEU A 140 -7.81 -6.18 -7.67
C LEU A 140 -8.68 -5.89 -6.44
N THR A 141 -9.93 -6.34 -6.45
CA THR A 141 -10.87 -6.17 -5.33
C THR A 141 -10.33 -6.80 -4.04
N VAL A 142 -9.85 -8.04 -4.12
CA VAL A 142 -9.34 -8.76 -2.94
C VAL A 142 -7.99 -8.27 -2.44
N ARG A 143 -7.25 -7.51 -3.27
CA ARG A 143 -6.05 -6.77 -2.84
C ARG A 143 -6.40 -5.47 -2.14
N SER A 144 -7.38 -4.72 -2.65
CA SER A 144 -7.74 -3.42 -2.10
C SER A 144 -8.62 -3.52 -0.85
N GLN A 145 -9.44 -4.57 -0.74
CA GLN A 145 -10.33 -4.78 0.39
C GLN A 145 -9.81 -5.91 1.27
N PHE A 146 -9.45 -5.58 2.51
CA PHE A 146 -8.81 -6.53 3.41
C PHE A 146 -9.67 -7.77 3.69
N SER A 147 -10.99 -7.58 3.87
CA SER A 147 -11.95 -8.63 4.21
C SER A 147 -12.58 -9.36 3.02
N ALA A 148 -12.24 -8.98 1.78
CA ALA A 148 -12.88 -9.55 0.60
C ALA A 148 -12.37 -10.97 0.29
N THR A 149 -13.29 -11.86 -0.08
CA THR A 149 -13.01 -13.22 -0.54
C THR A 149 -12.87 -13.29 -2.06
N LEU A 150 -12.01 -14.19 -2.52
CA LEU A 150 -11.82 -14.51 -3.92
C LEU A 150 -12.65 -15.73 -4.30
N LYS A 151 -13.47 -15.58 -5.35
CA LYS A 151 -14.29 -16.65 -5.93
C LYS A 151 -13.71 -17.05 -7.28
N LEU A 152 -13.35 -18.32 -7.42
CA LEU A 152 -12.80 -18.88 -8.65
C LEU A 152 -13.65 -20.06 -9.10
N LYS A 153 -13.98 -20.08 -10.39
CA LYS A 153 -14.51 -21.27 -11.03
C LYS A 153 -13.32 -22.13 -11.49
N VAL A 154 -13.27 -23.35 -10.98
CA VAL A 154 -12.21 -24.32 -11.21
C VAL A 154 -12.67 -25.36 -12.22
N ILE A 155 -11.85 -25.59 -13.24
CA ILE A 155 -11.98 -26.68 -14.21
C ILE A 155 -10.80 -27.61 -14.01
N ARG A 156 -11.10 -28.83 -13.55
CA ARG A 156 -10.13 -29.91 -13.32
C ARG A 156 -10.49 -31.11 -14.16
N GLU A 157 -9.49 -31.73 -14.77
CA GLU A 157 -9.67 -32.96 -15.54
C GLU A 157 -10.35 -34.05 -14.69
N GLY A 158 -11.34 -34.74 -15.28
CA GLY A 158 -12.10 -35.79 -14.61
C GLY A 158 -13.12 -35.29 -13.56
N SER A 159 -13.35 -33.98 -13.45
CA SER A 159 -14.35 -33.40 -12.54
C SER A 159 -15.29 -32.43 -13.27
N ALA A 160 -16.54 -32.35 -12.82
CA ALA A 160 -17.42 -31.26 -13.23
C ALA A 160 -16.84 -29.92 -12.72
N PRO A 161 -16.98 -28.80 -13.46
CA PRO A 161 -16.57 -27.49 -12.96
C PRO A 161 -17.22 -27.16 -11.61
N PHE A 162 -16.44 -26.61 -10.69
CA PHE A 162 -16.89 -26.25 -9.35
C PHE A 162 -16.34 -24.88 -8.95
N VAL A 163 -16.96 -24.25 -7.95
CA VAL A 163 -16.53 -22.94 -7.45
C VAL A 163 -15.82 -23.12 -6.12
N VAL A 164 -14.70 -22.42 -5.97
CA VAL A 164 -14.00 -22.27 -4.70
C VAL A 164 -14.05 -20.81 -4.26
N GLU A 165 -14.23 -20.60 -2.97
CA GLU A 165 -14.21 -19.29 -2.33
C GLU A 165 -13.22 -19.33 -1.17
N PHE A 166 -12.30 -18.37 -1.10
CA PHE A 166 -11.36 -18.28 0.00
C PHE A 166 -10.91 -16.84 0.25
N TRP A 167 -10.40 -16.59 1.45
CA TRP A 167 -9.81 -15.30 1.81
C TRP A 167 -8.31 -15.31 1.47
N PRO A 168 -7.83 -14.52 0.49
CA PRO A 168 -6.46 -14.62 -0.03
C PRO A 168 -5.47 -13.86 0.85
N ARG A 169 -5.26 -14.39 2.05
CA ARG A 169 -4.28 -13.91 3.02
C ARG A 169 -3.37 -15.05 3.46
N SER A 170 -2.13 -14.72 3.81
CA SER A 170 -1.20 -15.70 4.37
C SER A 170 -1.58 -16.08 5.80
N GLN A 171 -1.04 -17.18 6.29
CA GLN A 171 -1.06 -17.47 7.74
C GLN A 171 -0.05 -16.60 8.49
N ASP A 172 0.98 -16.09 7.81
CA ASP A 172 1.97 -15.17 8.37
C ASP A 172 1.36 -13.79 8.61
N GLN A 173 1.78 -13.15 9.70
CA GLN A 173 1.42 -11.77 10.01
C GLN A 173 2.60 -10.84 9.76
N VAL A 174 2.31 -9.66 9.21
CA VAL A 174 3.23 -8.55 9.03
C VAL A 174 2.71 -7.33 9.78
N GLU A 175 3.61 -6.40 10.07
CA GLU A 175 3.22 -5.10 10.57
C GLU A 175 2.53 -4.27 9.48
N GLY A 176 1.41 -3.65 9.82
CA GLY A 176 0.66 -2.73 8.97
C GLY A 176 0.31 -1.44 9.72
N TYR A 177 0.35 -0.33 8.99
CA TYR A 177 0.04 1.01 9.50
C TYR A 177 -1.16 1.58 8.76
N GLN A 178 -2.19 2.00 9.49
CA GLN A 178 -3.41 2.57 8.91
C GLN A 178 -3.86 3.80 9.68
N TYR A 179 -4.39 4.79 8.97
CA TYR A 179 -5.17 5.85 9.61
C TYR A 179 -6.59 5.37 9.83
N GLU A 180 -7.08 5.49 11.05
CA GLU A 180 -8.47 5.25 11.41
C GLU A 180 -9.14 6.57 11.73
N VAL A 181 -10.35 6.77 11.22
CA VAL A 181 -11.20 7.87 11.67
C VAL A 181 -11.54 7.63 13.14
N VAL A 182 -11.32 8.65 13.96
CA VAL A 182 -11.81 8.68 15.33
C VAL A 182 -13.23 9.20 15.24
N GLU A 183 -14.22 8.33 15.43
CA GLU A 183 -15.60 8.78 15.63
C GLU A 183 -15.62 9.64 16.89
N ASN A 184 -16.09 10.88 16.76
CA ASN A 184 -16.38 11.70 17.93
C ASN A 184 -17.54 11.03 18.67
N GLU A 185 -17.25 10.31 19.75
CA GLU A 185 -18.25 10.09 20.79
C GLU A 185 -18.59 11.47 21.38
N GLU A 186 -19.68 12.05 20.87
CA GLU A 186 -20.42 13.19 21.40
C GLU A 186 -19.74 14.58 21.39
N LEU A 187 -20.41 15.52 20.70
CA LEU A 187 -20.44 16.95 21.08
C LEU A 187 -21.78 17.20 21.79
#